data_AF-A0A9E3ZYZ6-F1
#
_entry.id   AF-A0A9E3ZYZ6-F1
#
_cell.length_a   1.000
_cell.length_b   1.000
_cell.length_c   1.000
_cell.angle_alpha   90.00
_cell.angle_beta   90.00
_cell.angle_gamma   90.00
#
_symmetry.space_group_name_H-M   'P 1'
#
loop_
_entity.id
_entity.type
_entity.pdbx_description
1 polymer ?
#
loop_
_entity_poly.entity_id
_entity_poly.type
_entity_poly.pdbx_seq_one_letter_code
_entity_poly.pdbx_strand_id
1 'polypeptide(L)' 'MSQDGLSPEIYKQTLDFLRIGNRAVKRAQEEDRKKGIPNVYSFNGHIYYELPNGELTKDKKIIDELLSAVEKKLQGKH' A
#
# COMPACT_ATOMS: atom_id res chain seq x y z
N MET A 1 30.82 2.96 27.31
CA MET A 1 29.48 3.44 27.71
C MET A 1 28.80 3.96 26.46
N SER A 2 27.89 3.19 25.90
CA SER A 2 27.28 3.49 24.60
C SER A 2 26.29 4.63 24.71
N GLN A 3 26.48 5.69 23.93
CA GLN A 3 25.44 6.69 23.67
C GLN A 3 24.60 6.24 22.47
N ASP A 4 23.88 5.12 22.63
CA ASP A 4 23.10 4.53 21.53
C ASP A 4 21.64 5.00 21.56
N GLY A 5 21.44 6.32 21.56
CA GLY A 5 20.13 6.96 21.46
C GLY A 5 20.08 7.92 20.28
N LEU A 6 19.06 7.79 19.41
CA LEU A 6 18.77 8.80 18.40
C LEU A 6 18.57 10.16 19.09
N SER A 7 19.17 11.24 18.56
CA SER A 7 18.92 12.56 19.11
C SER A 7 17.43 12.93 18.97
N PRO A 8 16.87 13.75 19.89
CA PRO A 8 15.47 14.19 19.80
C PRO A 8 15.14 14.86 18.46
N GLU A 9 16.13 15.50 17.84
CA GLU A 9 15.98 16.15 16.54
C GLU A 9 15.84 15.13 15.40
N ILE A 10 16.65 14.07 15.37
CA ILE A 10 16.52 13.00 14.38
C ILE A 10 15.16 12.30 14.54
N TYR A 11 14.70 12.10 15.77
CA TYR A 11 13.37 11.54 16.03
C TYR A 11 12.26 12.44 15.46
N LYS A 12 12.33 13.75 15.70
CA LYS A 12 11.36 14.72 15.15
C LYS A 12 11.37 14.72 13.62
N GLN A 13 12.54 14.76 13.00
CA GLN A 13 12.68 14.71 11.53
C GLN A 13 12.09 13.42 10.96
N THR A 14 12.34 12.28 11.60
CA THR A 14 11.78 10.98 11.19
C THR A 14 10.25 10.97 11.22
N LEU A 15 9.65 11.53 12.29
CA LEU A 15 8.20 11.65 12.39
C LEU A 15 7.60 12.54 11.29
N ASP A 16 8.28 13.63 10.92
CA ASP A 16 7.83 14.48 9.83
C ASP A 16 7.86 13.77 8.48
N PHE A 17 8.92 13.01 8.19
CA PHE A 17 8.98 12.20 6.98
C PHE A 17 7.89 11.12 6.96
N LEU A 18 7.69 10.40 8.07
CA LEU A 18 6.62 9.41 8.19
C LEU A 18 5.25 10.03 7.99
N ARG A 19 4.98 11.22 8.54
CA ARG A 19 3.72 11.93 8.36
C ARG A 19 3.45 12.26 6.89
N ILE A 20 4.45 12.77 6.17
CA ILE A 20 4.33 13.10 4.74
C ILE A 20 4.12 11.82 3.92
N GLY A 21 4.93 10.79 4.15
CA GLY A 21 4.83 9.49 3.47
C GLY A 21 3.46 8.84 3.69
N ASN A 22 2.99 8.77 4.93
CA ASN A 22 1.68 8.21 5.26
C ASN A 22 0.53 8.95 4.56
N ARG A 23 0.63 10.27 4.42
CA ARG A 23 -0.38 11.06 3.70
C ARG A 23 -0.37 10.76 2.20
N ALA A 24 0.81 10.60 1.60
CA ALA A 24 0.95 10.26 0.19
C ALA A 24 0.40 8.84 -0.09
N VAL A 25 0.75 7.86 0.75
CA VAL A 25 0.28 6.47 0.64
C VAL A 25 -1.24 6.41 0.74
N LYS A 26 -1.87 7.07 1.73
CA LYS A 26 -3.34 7.07 1.86
C LYS A 26 -4.05 7.62 0.62
N ARG A 27 -3.53 8.70 0.03
CA ARG A 27 -4.08 9.27 -1.21
C ARG A 27 -3.96 8.30 -2.38
N ALA A 28 -2.82 7.65 -2.54
CA ALA A 28 -2.64 6.64 -3.58
C ALA A 28 -3.63 5.49 -3.42
N GLN A 29 -3.79 4.99 -2.20
CA GLN A 29 -4.74 3.91 -1.89
C GLN A 29 -6.19 4.28 -2.16
N GLU A 30 -6.59 5.53 -1.88
CA GLU A 30 -7.92 6.04 -2.21
C GLU A 30 -8.15 6.10 -3.73
N GLU A 31 -7.15 6.52 -4.49
CA GLU A 31 -7.23 6.55 -5.95
C GLU A 31 -7.26 5.15 -6.57
N ASP A 32 -6.49 4.21 -6.01
CA ASP A 32 -6.49 2.81 -6.44
C ASP A 32 -7.89 2.18 -6.25
N ARG A 33 -8.52 2.41 -5.08
CA ARG A 33 -9.91 2.00 -4.83
C ARG A 33 -10.89 2.58 -5.86
N LYS A 34 -10.80 3.87 -6.17
CA LYS A 34 -11.66 4.52 -7.19
C LYS A 34 -11.49 3.90 -8.57
N LYS A 35 -10.27 3.45 -8.90
CA LYS A 35 -9.96 2.82 -10.19
C LYS A 35 -10.30 1.32 -10.21
N GLY A 36 -10.46 0.70 -9.04
CA GLY A 36 -10.61 -0.73 -8.86
C GLY A 36 -9.28 -1.47 -8.96
N ILE A 37 -8.16 -0.79 -8.67
CA ILE A 37 -6.82 -1.36 -8.58
C ILE A 37 -6.64 -1.86 -7.13
N PRO A 38 -6.25 -3.12 -6.90
CA PRO A 38 -5.99 -3.62 -5.56
C PRO A 38 -4.81 -2.91 -4.88
N ASN A 39 -4.96 -2.53 -3.61
CA ASN A 39 -3.83 -2.12 -2.79
C ASN A 39 -3.02 -3.35 -2.36
N VAL A 40 -1.70 -3.23 -2.35
CA VAL A 40 -0.77 -4.30 -1.96
C VAL A 40 -0.07 -3.94 -0.66
N TYR A 41 -0.08 -4.87 0.30
CA TYR A 41 0.53 -4.71 1.60
C TYR A 41 1.54 -5.83 1.85
N SER A 42 2.61 -5.51 2.57
CA SER A 42 3.52 -6.50 3.15
C SER A 42 3.41 -6.42 4.66
N PHE A 43 3.00 -7.52 5.30
CA PHE A 43 3.06 -7.63 6.75
C PHE A 43 3.65 -8.98 7.15
N ASN A 44 4.60 -8.97 8.09
CA ASN A 44 5.32 -10.14 8.56
C ASN A 44 5.94 -11.00 7.43
N GLY A 45 6.45 -10.35 6.37
CA GLY A 45 7.08 -11.03 5.24
C GLY A 45 6.11 -11.66 4.23
N HIS A 46 4.80 -11.44 4.38
CA HIS A 46 3.79 -11.94 3.48
C HIS A 46 3.11 -10.80 2.73
N ILE A 47 2.79 -11.04 1.45
CA ILE A 47 2.10 -10.09 0.59
C ILE A 47 0.59 -10.33 0.66
N TYR A 48 -0.16 -9.25 0.79
CA TYR A 48 -1.62 -9.24 0.86
C TYR A 48 -2.19 -8.20 -0.09
N TYR A 49 -3.38 -8.49 -0.58
CA TYR A 49 -4.10 -7.69 -1.56
C TYR A 49 -5.46 -7.32 -0.99
N GLU A 50 -5.81 -6.05 -1.08
CA GLU A 50 -7.12 -5.54 -0.67
C GLU A 50 -8.14 -5.74 -1.78
N LEU A 51 -9.18 -6.49 -1.46
CA LEU A 51 -10.36 -6.67 -2.27
C LEU A 51 -11.23 -5.40 -2.23
N PRO A 52 -12.13 -5.19 -3.22
CA PRO A 52 -13.00 -4.01 -3.25
C PRO A 52 -13.91 -3.83 -2.02
N ASN A 53 -14.21 -4.92 -1.31
CA ASN A 53 -14.97 -4.91 -0.06
C ASN A 53 -14.12 -4.54 1.19
N GLY A 54 -12.80 -4.32 1.01
CA GLY A 54 -11.84 -4.02 2.07
C GLY A 54 -11.19 -5.24 2.72
N GLU A 55 -11.53 -6.46 2.30
CA GLU A 55 -10.94 -7.69 2.83
C GLU A 55 -9.51 -7.89 2.29
N LEU A 56 -8.61 -8.43 3.11
CA LEU A 56 -7.25 -8.76 2.69
C LEU A 56 -7.13 -10.25 2.37
N THR A 57 -6.58 -10.56 1.20
CA THR A 57 -6.26 -11.93 0.79
C THR A 57 -4.80 -12.10 0.41
N LYS A 58 -4.31 -13.32 0.56
CA LYS A 58 -3.00 -13.79 0.06
C LYS A 58 -3.13 -14.94 -0.94
N ASP A 59 -4.37 -15.24 -1.37
CA ASP A 59 -4.63 -16.33 -2.31
C ASP A 59 -4.22 -15.91 -3.73
N LYS A 60 -3.24 -16.62 -4.28
CA LYS A 60 -2.69 -16.38 -5.61
C LYS A 60 -3.74 -16.44 -6.72
N LYS A 61 -4.74 -17.31 -6.60
CA LYS A 61 -5.79 -17.43 -7.64
C LYS A 61 -6.63 -16.15 -7.73
N ILE A 62 -7.00 -15.59 -6.58
CA ILE A 62 -7.77 -14.36 -6.50
C ILE A 62 -6.96 -13.18 -7.05
N ILE A 63 -5.64 -13.18 -6.81
CA ILE A 63 -4.72 -12.15 -7.32
C ILE A 63 -4.63 -12.19 -8.85
N ASP A 64 -4.43 -13.38 -9.42
CA ASP A 64 -4.29 -13.56 -10.88
C ASP A 64 -5.58 -13.13 -11.60
N GLU A 65 -6.76 -13.43 -11.02
CA GLU A 65 -8.06 -12.98 -11.53
C GLU A 65 -8.25 -11.47 -11.45
N LEU A 66 -7.87 -10.84 -10.33
CA LEU A 66 -7.97 -9.39 -10.14
C LEU A 66 -7.08 -8.61 -11.11
N LEU A 67 -5.83 -9.03 -11.28
CA LEU A 67 -4.89 -8.38 -12.19
C LEU A 67 -5.40 -8.47 -13.64
N SER A 68 -5.87 -9.65 -14.05
CA SER A 68 -6.47 -9.85 -15.37
C SER A 68 -7.69 -8.95 -15.61
N ALA A 69 -8.51 -8.72 -14.58
CA ALA A 69 -9.68 -7.83 -14.67
C ALA A 69 -9.29 -6.35 -14.80
N VAL A 70 -8.27 -5.92 -14.05
CA VAL A 70 -7.72 -4.54 -14.13
C VAL A 70 -7.15 -4.28 -15.52
N GLU A 71 -6.35 -5.21 -16.06
CA GLU A 71 -5.73 -5.07 -17.39
C GLU A 71 -6.78 -4.93 -18.50
N LYS A 72 -7.84 -5.76 -18.50
CA LYS A 72 -8.96 -5.64 -19.44
C LYS A 72 -9.65 -4.27 -19.36
N LYS A 73 -9.85 -3.76 -18.15
CA LYS A 73 -10.48 -2.44 -17.92
C LYS A 73 -9.61 -1.28 -18.40
N LEU A 74 -8.29 -1.45 -18.40
CA LEU A 74 -7.35 -0.47 -18.95
C LEU A 74 -7.29 -0.51 -20.48
N GLN A 75 -7.40 -1.69 -21.09
CA GLN A 75 -7.37 -1.86 -22.55
C GLN A 75 -8.67 -1.41 -23.25
N GLY A 76 -9.82 -1.51 -22.58
CA GLY A 76 -11.12 -1.10 -23.14
C GLY A 76 -11.44 0.41 -23.05
N LYS A 77 -10.45 1.26 -22.77
CA LYS A 77 -10.62 2.71 -22.52
C LYS A 77 -10.22 3.62 -23.70
N HIS A 78 -10.17 3.08 -24.92
CA HIS A 78 -9.96 3.85 -26.15
C HIS A 78 -11.28 4.17 -26.86
#